data_AF-A0A961MN48-F1
#
_entry.id   AF-A0A961MN48-F1
#
_cell.length_a   1.000
_cell.length_b   1.000
_cell.length_c   1.000
_cell.angle_alpha   90.00
_cell.angle_beta   90.00
_cell.angle_gamma   90.00
#
_symmetry.space_group_name_H-M   'P 1'
#
loop_
_entity.id
_entity.type
_entity.pdbx_description
1 polymer ?
#
loop_
_entity_poly.entity_id
_entity_poly.type
_entity_poly.pdbx_seq_one_letter_code
_entity_poly.pdbx_strand_id
1 'polypeptide(L)'
;PVVDDNIDIEIAPNDIRIDTYRSSGAGGQHVNTTDSAVRITHLPTNIVVTSSEKSQHQNRANAMAALKSRLYELELRKRNEAITAAHEAKGDAGWGNQIRSYVLQPYQMVKDLRSNHETSDTAGVLDGDLDAFMAAALALQVTGKSRAEAQAEE
;
A
#
# COMPACT_ATOMS: atom_id res chain seq x y z
N PRO A 1 -0.76 2.27 13.52
CA PRO A 1 0.61 1.77 13.22
C PRO A 1 1.41 2.78 12.41
N VAL A 2 2.49 3.30 12.99
CA VAL A 2 3.50 4.02 12.20
C VAL A 2 4.34 2.94 11.53
N VAL A 3 4.21 2.81 10.22
CA VAL A 3 5.02 1.88 9.43
C VAL A 3 6.18 2.70 8.88
N ASP A 4 7.41 2.22 9.04
CA ASP A 4 8.58 2.85 8.45
C ASP A 4 8.42 2.88 6.91
N ASP A 5 8.65 4.05 6.31
CA ASP A 5 8.44 4.31 4.90
C ASP A 5 9.73 4.16 4.07
N ASN A 6 10.86 3.81 4.70
CA ASN A 6 12.10 3.54 3.99
C ASN A 6 12.07 2.17 3.30
N ILE A 7 11.76 2.17 2.00
CA ILE A 7 11.90 1.00 1.13
C ILE A 7 13.33 1.01 0.58
N ASP A 8 14.23 0.22 1.17
CA ASP A 8 15.53 -0.05 0.55
C ASP A 8 15.41 -1.22 -0.43
N ILE A 9 15.87 -0.99 -1.66
CA ILE A 9 15.86 -1.98 -2.73
C ILE A 9 17.30 -2.31 -3.04
N GLU A 10 17.74 -3.46 -2.51
CA GLU A 10 18.96 -4.13 -2.91
C GLU A 10 18.65 -5.04 -4.10
N ILE A 11 19.39 -4.85 -5.19
CA ILE A 11 19.27 -5.68 -6.39
C ILE A 11 20.44 -6.65 -6.39
N ALA A 12 20.16 -7.94 -6.23
CA ALA A 12 21.21 -8.95 -6.31
C ALA A 12 21.75 -9.03 -7.76
N PRO A 13 23.08 -9.15 -7.95
CA PRO A 13 23.65 -9.27 -9.29
C PRO A 13 23.13 -10.49 -10.08
N ASN A 14 22.66 -11.53 -9.40
CA ASN A 14 22.14 -12.75 -10.00
C ASN A 14 20.70 -12.58 -10.54
N ASP A 15 19.96 -11.57 -10.08
CA ASP A 15 18.58 -11.33 -10.48
C ASP A 15 18.46 -10.46 -11.74
N ILE A 16 19.60 -10.00 -12.27
CA ILE A 16 19.66 -9.12 -13.44
C ILE A 16 20.40 -9.78 -14.59
N ARG A 17 19.77 -9.75 -15.77
CA ARG A 17 20.44 -10.05 -17.05
C ARG A 17 20.81 -8.75 -17.74
N ILE A 18 22.08 -8.60 -18.09
CA ILE A 18 22.60 -7.43 -18.79
C ILE A 18 22.96 -7.82 -20.22
N ASP A 19 22.20 -7.29 -21.18
CA ASP A 19 22.42 -7.50 -22.61
C ASP A 19 23.01 -6.21 -23.21
N THR A 20 24.15 -6.31 -23.91
CA THR A 20 24.77 -5.17 -24.62
C THR A 20 24.54 -5.32 -26.12
N TYR A 21 24.12 -4.25 -26.79
CA TYR A 21 23.77 -4.25 -28.21
C TYR A 21 24.02 -2.89 -28.85
N ARG A 22 23.85 -2.81 -30.17
CA ARG A 22 24.01 -1.55 -30.91
C ARG A 22 22.87 -0.59 -30.62
N SER A 23 23.21 0.68 -30.41
CA SER A 23 22.22 1.73 -30.24
C SER A 23 21.36 1.87 -31.50
N SER A 24 20.04 1.96 -31.33
CA SER A 24 19.10 2.21 -32.43
C SER A 24 18.79 3.71 -32.48
N GLY A 25 19.43 4.45 -33.39
CA GLY A 25 19.25 5.91 -33.51
C GLY A 25 19.77 6.47 -34.84
N ALA A 26 19.53 7.77 -35.08
CA ALA A 26 19.98 8.45 -36.29
C ALA A 26 21.51 8.31 -36.45
N GLY A 27 21.92 7.72 -37.58
CA GLY A 27 23.23 7.11 -37.77
C GLY A 27 24.43 8.06 -37.67
N GLY A 28 25.48 7.53 -37.06
CA GLY A 28 26.83 8.09 -37.03
C GLY A 28 27.85 6.96 -36.90
N GLN A 29 29.14 7.27 -37.07
CA GLN A 29 30.21 6.25 -37.06
C GLN A 29 30.20 5.42 -35.76
N HIS A 30 29.93 6.06 -34.62
CA HIS A 30 29.83 5.39 -33.32
C HIS A 30 28.61 4.46 -33.19
N VAL A 31 27.48 4.80 -33.82
CA VAL A 31 26.24 4.00 -33.77
C VAL A 31 26.39 2.71 -34.58
N ASN A 32 27.14 2.75 -35.67
CA ASN A 32 27.32 1.60 -36.57
C ASN A 32 28.45 0.65 -36.14
N THR A 33 29.42 1.14 -35.36
CA THR A 33 30.67 0.41 -35.09
C THR A 33 30.81 -0.04 -33.64
N THR A 34 30.07 0.56 -32.70
CA THR A 34 30.23 0.30 -31.26
C THR A 34 28.93 -0.20 -30.61
N ASP A 35 29.04 -1.30 -29.87
CA ASP A 35 27.94 -1.86 -29.09
C ASP A 35 27.84 -1.11 -27.75
N SER A 36 27.23 0.09 -27.78
CA SER A 36 27.13 0.96 -26.60
C SER A 36 25.84 0.79 -25.79
N ALA A 37 24.74 0.34 -26.39
CA ALA A 37 23.43 0.27 -25.71
C ALA A 37 23.39 -0.90 -24.72
N VAL A 38 22.74 -0.67 -23.58
CA VAL A 38 22.61 -1.66 -22.51
C VAL A 38 21.13 -1.87 -22.19
N ARG A 39 20.71 -3.13 -22.12
CA ARG A 39 19.41 -3.57 -21.63
C ARG A 39 19.63 -4.35 -20.35
N ILE A 40 18.92 -3.97 -19.29
CA ILE A 40 18.90 -4.71 -18.04
C ILE A 40 17.50 -5.30 -17.87
N THR A 41 17.44 -6.61 -17.64
CA THR A 41 16.21 -7.35 -17.35
C THR A 41 16.27 -7.85 -15.92
N HIS A 42 15.30 -7.47 -15.09
CA HIS A 42 15.14 -8.05 -13.76
C HIS A 42 14.30 -9.33 -13.87
N LEU A 43 14.93 -10.49 -13.64
CA LEU A 43 14.32 -11.81 -13.86
C LEU A 43 13.08 -12.05 -12.98
N PRO A 44 13.05 -11.66 -11.69
CA PRO A 44 11.89 -11.90 -10.83
C PRO A 44 10.64 -11.11 -11.24
N THR A 45 10.80 -9.87 -11.71
CA THR A 45 9.66 -8.98 -12.04
C THR A 45 9.43 -8.82 -13.54
N ASN A 46 10.29 -9.38 -14.38
CA ASN A 46 10.32 -9.20 -15.84
C ASN A 46 10.37 -7.72 -16.30
N ILE A 47 10.79 -6.80 -15.42
CA ILE A 47 10.97 -5.39 -15.79
C ILE A 47 12.22 -5.27 -16.65
N VAL A 48 12.04 -4.71 -17.85
CA VAL A 48 13.12 -4.46 -18.80
C VAL A 48 13.35 -2.96 -18.90
N VAL A 49 14.60 -2.53 -18.73
CA VAL A 49 15.02 -1.14 -18.86
C VAL A 49 16.16 -1.07 -19.87
N THR A 50 16.14 -0.05 -20.73
CA THR A 50 17.15 0.15 -21.77
C THR A 50 17.72 1.55 -21.74
N SER A 51 19.01 1.70 -22.00
CA SER A 51 19.69 2.99 -22.16
C SER A 51 20.69 2.94 -23.33
N SER A 52 20.76 4.01 -24.13
CA SER A 52 21.47 4.04 -25.42
C SER A 52 22.21 5.36 -25.68
N GLU A 53 22.95 5.85 -24.69
CA GLU A 53 23.88 6.97 -24.83
C GLU A 53 25.23 6.53 -25.44
N LYS A 54 26.15 7.50 -25.59
CA LYS A 54 27.47 7.30 -26.21
C LYS A 54 28.36 6.31 -25.46
N SER A 55 28.28 6.29 -24.13
CA SER A 55 29.15 5.46 -23.26
C SER A 55 28.40 4.28 -22.67
N GLN A 56 28.97 3.08 -22.83
CA GLN A 56 28.41 1.84 -22.27
C GLN A 56 28.33 1.88 -20.73
N HIS A 57 29.37 2.42 -20.06
CA HIS A 57 29.39 2.51 -18.60
C HIS A 57 28.30 3.44 -18.07
N GLN A 58 28.07 4.57 -18.75
CA GLN A 58 26.96 5.48 -18.43
C GLN A 58 25.62 4.79 -18.66
N ASN A 59 25.45 4.07 -19.77
CA ASN A 59 24.22 3.31 -20.04
C ASN A 59 23.92 2.26 -18.98
N ARG A 60 24.95 1.55 -18.48
CA ARG A 60 24.78 0.58 -17.39
C ARG A 60 24.34 1.25 -16.09
N ALA A 61 24.96 2.37 -15.73
CA ALA A 61 24.59 3.13 -14.53
C ALA A 61 23.17 3.70 -14.62
N ASN A 62 22.82 4.30 -15.76
CA ASN A 62 21.51 4.90 -15.99
C ASN A 62 20.40 3.83 -16.05
N ALA A 63 20.65 2.69 -16.70
CA ALA A 63 19.72 1.57 -16.72
C ALA A 63 19.52 0.97 -15.32
N MET A 64 20.56 0.91 -14.49
CA MET A 64 20.45 0.43 -13.10
C MET A 64 19.65 1.41 -12.23
N ALA A 65 19.90 2.72 -12.35
CA ALA A 65 19.15 3.75 -11.63
C ALA A 65 17.66 3.74 -12.01
N ALA A 66 17.37 3.62 -13.31
CA ALA A 66 16.00 3.49 -13.80
C ALA A 66 15.34 2.17 -13.36
N LEU A 67 16.08 1.05 -13.30
CA LEU A 67 15.56 -0.20 -12.75
C LEU A 67 15.20 -0.07 -11.26
N LYS A 68 16.07 0.53 -10.44
CA LYS A 68 15.80 0.77 -9.02
C LYS A 68 14.55 1.64 -8.82
N SER A 69 14.39 2.69 -9.63
CA SER A 69 13.18 3.54 -9.61
C SER A 69 11.90 2.76 -9.96
N ARG A 70 11.95 1.91 -11.00
CA ARG A 70 10.80 1.07 -11.38
C ARG A 70 10.43 0.03 -10.33
N LEU A 71 11.42 -0.57 -9.68
CA LEU A 71 11.18 -1.51 -8.58
C LEU A 71 10.58 -0.80 -7.36
N TYR A 72 11.03 0.42 -7.06
CA TYR A 72 10.47 1.25 -6.00
C TYR A 72 8.99 1.57 -6.26
N GLU A 73 8.67 2.03 -7.47
CA GLU A 73 7.30 2.31 -7.89
C GLU A 73 6.41 1.08 -7.78
N LEU A 74 6.91 -0.10 -8.18
CA LEU A 74 6.18 -1.35 -8.08
C LEU A 74 5.86 -1.73 -6.62
N GLU A 75 6.82 -1.58 -5.72
CA GLU A 75 6.63 -1.90 -4.30
C GLU A 75 5.70 -0.91 -3.60
N LEU A 76 5.87 0.39 -3.89
CA LEU A 76 4.95 1.44 -3.43
C LEU A 76 3.52 1.17 -3.89
N ARG A 77 3.34 0.78 -5.16
CA ARG A 77 2.03 0.43 -5.70
C ARG A 77 1.43 -0.77 -4.98
N LYS A 78 2.18 -1.86 -4.76
CA LYS A 78 1.68 -3.02 -3.99
C LYS A 78 1.24 -2.62 -2.57
N ARG A 79 2.03 -1.78 -1.89
CA ARG A 79 1.69 -1.29 -0.56
C ARG A 79 0.42 -0.46 -0.57
N ASN A 80 0.28 0.44 -1.54
CA ASN A 80 -0.93 1.23 -1.72
C ASN A 80 -2.15 0.36 -2.06
N GLU A 81 -2.00 -0.64 -2.94
CA GLU A 81 -3.07 -1.60 -3.26
C GLU A 81 -3.52 -2.37 -2.03
N ALA A 82 -2.61 -2.83 -1.18
CA ALA A 82 -2.94 -3.51 0.08
C ALA A 82 -3.71 -2.59 1.04
N ILE A 83 -3.30 -1.32 1.14
CA ILE A 83 -4.01 -0.30 1.94
C ILE A 83 -5.40 -0.06 1.35
N THR A 84 -5.51 0.19 0.04
CA THR A 84 -6.78 0.44 -0.63
C THR A 84 -7.72 -0.73 -0.47
N ALA A 85 -7.26 -1.98 -0.67
CA ALA A 85 -8.07 -3.17 -0.44
C ALA A 85 -8.58 -3.27 1.00
N ALA A 86 -7.72 -2.96 2.00
CA ALA A 86 -8.13 -2.91 3.40
C ALA A 86 -9.11 -1.77 3.70
N HIS A 87 -9.07 -0.67 2.95
CA HIS A 87 -10.03 0.42 3.05
C HIS A 87 -11.36 0.10 2.37
N GLU A 88 -11.35 -0.48 1.16
CA GLU A 88 -12.54 -0.92 0.45
C GLU A 88 -13.29 -2.00 1.24
N ALA A 89 -12.58 -2.89 1.94
CA ALA A 89 -13.18 -3.87 2.82
C ALA A 89 -13.99 -3.27 3.99
N LYS A 90 -13.78 -1.99 4.36
CA LYS A 90 -14.55 -1.31 5.42
C LYS A 90 -15.96 -0.89 4.96
N GLY A 91 -16.27 -1.02 3.67
CA GLY A 91 -17.55 -0.66 3.08
C GLY A 91 -17.70 0.83 2.82
N ASP A 92 -18.76 1.19 2.08
CA ASP A 92 -19.03 2.57 1.68
C ASP A 92 -19.51 3.43 2.87
N ALA A 93 -19.25 4.74 2.80
CA ALA A 93 -19.70 5.73 3.78
C ALA A 93 -21.18 6.10 3.54
N GLY A 94 -22.03 5.09 3.40
CA GLY A 94 -23.47 5.22 3.21
C GLY A 94 -24.26 5.14 4.51
N TRP A 95 -25.51 5.62 4.46
CA TRP A 95 -26.49 5.42 5.53
C TRP A 95 -26.66 3.93 5.82
N GLY A 96 -26.50 3.53 7.09
CA GLY A 96 -26.59 2.13 7.53
C GLY A 96 -25.25 1.41 7.75
N ASN A 97 -24.13 1.96 7.25
CA ASN A 97 -22.77 1.43 7.53
C ASN A 97 -22.07 2.12 8.72
N GLN A 98 -22.82 2.90 9.52
CA GLN A 98 -22.28 3.50 10.74
C GLN A 98 -21.96 2.43 11.80
N ILE A 99 -20.81 2.56 12.44
CA ILE A 99 -20.41 1.66 13.54
C ILE A 99 -20.91 2.14 14.90
N ARG A 100 -21.21 3.43 15.05
CA ARG A 100 -21.61 4.03 16.32
C ARG A 100 -22.54 5.21 16.08
N SER A 101 -23.62 5.26 16.85
CA SER A 101 -24.56 6.37 16.86
C SER A 101 -24.26 7.28 18.05
N TYR A 102 -24.19 8.59 17.79
CA TYR A 102 -24.05 9.63 18.80
C TYR A 102 -25.31 10.50 18.77
N VAL A 103 -26.19 10.33 19.75
CA VAL A 103 -27.39 11.14 19.92
C VAL A 103 -27.11 12.11 21.06
N LEU A 104 -27.12 13.41 20.75
CA LEU A 104 -26.88 14.47 21.74
C LEU A 104 -28.18 15.19 22.14
N GLN A 105 -29.21 15.11 21.30
CA GLN A 105 -30.55 15.65 21.53
C GLN A 105 -31.58 14.77 20.81
N PRO A 106 -32.79 14.57 21.38
CA PRO A 106 -33.31 15.16 22.61
C PRO A 106 -32.82 14.49 23.91
N TYR A 107 -32.17 13.33 23.80
CA TYR A 107 -31.49 12.63 24.90
C TYR A 107 -30.02 12.42 24.54
N GLN A 108 -29.19 12.14 25.55
CA GLN A 108 -27.77 11.89 25.39
C GLN A 108 -27.51 10.39 25.44
N MET A 109 -27.05 9.82 24.33
CA MET A 109 -26.68 8.41 24.22
C MET A 109 -25.62 8.19 23.13
N VAL A 110 -24.62 7.38 23.45
CA VAL A 110 -23.68 6.83 22.47
C VAL A 110 -23.84 5.31 22.45
N LYS A 111 -24.08 4.73 21.27
CA LYS A 111 -24.27 3.29 21.09
C LYS A 111 -23.40 2.74 19.96
N ASP A 112 -22.55 1.76 20.23
CA ASP A 112 -21.77 1.04 19.21
C ASP A 112 -22.63 -0.09 18.66
N LEU A 113 -22.93 -0.03 17.36
CA LEU A 113 -23.83 -0.95 16.66
C LEU A 113 -23.18 -2.30 16.33
N ARG A 114 -21.91 -2.47 16.64
CA ARG A 114 -21.17 -3.73 16.45
C ARG A 114 -21.15 -4.57 17.72
N SER A 115 -20.93 -3.94 18.87
CA SER A 115 -20.85 -4.60 20.17
C SER A 115 -22.10 -4.43 21.04
N ASN A 116 -23.06 -3.61 20.59
CA ASN A 116 -24.25 -3.20 21.35
C ASN A 116 -23.96 -2.49 22.68
N HIS A 117 -22.70 -2.14 22.96
CA HIS A 117 -22.34 -1.35 24.13
C HIS A 117 -22.86 0.08 23.98
N GLU A 118 -23.44 0.62 25.05
CA GLU A 118 -23.98 1.98 25.09
C GLU A 118 -23.66 2.70 26.40
N THR A 119 -23.60 4.03 26.33
CA THR A 119 -23.43 4.90 27.50
C THR A 119 -24.25 6.19 27.33
N SER A 120 -24.71 6.75 28.44
CA SER A 120 -25.35 8.08 28.48
C SER A 120 -24.34 9.21 28.59
N ASP A 121 -23.08 8.93 28.98
CA ASP A 121 -22.04 9.95 29.11
C ASP A 121 -21.47 10.34 27.74
N THR A 122 -22.24 11.13 27.00
CA THR A 122 -21.81 11.64 25.68
C THR A 122 -20.62 12.59 25.75
N ALA A 123 -20.46 13.31 26.87
CA ALA A 123 -19.41 14.31 27.02
C ALA A 123 -18.04 13.63 27.23
N GLY A 124 -17.95 12.66 28.14
CA GLY A 124 -16.72 11.89 28.38
C GLY A 124 -16.26 11.15 27.12
N VAL A 125 -17.19 10.55 26.37
CA VAL A 125 -16.86 9.85 25.12
C VAL A 125 -16.30 10.80 24.06
N LEU A 126 -16.83 12.03 23.94
CA LEU A 126 -16.30 13.04 23.04
C LEU A 126 -14.97 13.62 23.51
N ASP A 127 -14.70 13.61 24.82
CA ASP A 127 -13.43 14.01 25.43
C ASP A 127 -12.35 12.90 25.38
N GLY A 128 -12.71 11.70 24.90
CA GLY A 128 -11.77 10.61 24.61
C GLY A 128 -11.93 9.36 25.46
N ASP A 129 -12.94 9.29 26.35
CA ASP A 129 -13.25 8.07 27.12
C ASP A 129 -13.88 6.99 26.20
N LEU A 130 -13.01 6.32 25.44
CA LEU A 130 -13.37 5.30 24.46
C LEU A 130 -13.01 3.88 24.91
N ASP A 131 -12.42 3.74 26.10
CA ASP A 131 -11.83 2.47 26.57
C ASP A 131 -12.86 1.36 26.64
N ALA A 132 -14.06 1.65 27.17
CA ALA A 132 -15.15 0.67 27.26
C ALA A 132 -15.61 0.18 25.87
N PHE A 133 -15.68 1.09 24.89
CA PHE A 133 -16.02 0.73 23.51
C PHE A 133 -14.93 -0.08 22.82
N MET A 134 -13.66 0.27 23.04
CA MET A 134 -12.52 -0.46 22.48
C MET A 134 -12.45 -1.88 23.05
N ALA A 135 -12.60 -2.02 24.37
CA ALA A 135 -12.62 -3.32 25.04
C ALA A 135 -13.76 -4.21 24.50
N ALA A 136 -14.97 -3.66 24.37
CA ALA A 136 -16.12 -4.39 23.83
C ALA A 136 -15.89 -4.83 22.37
N ALA A 137 -15.30 -3.98 21.52
CA ALA A 137 -14.99 -4.32 20.14
C ALA A 137 -13.90 -5.39 20.01
N LEU A 138 -12.85 -5.32 20.84
CA LEU A 138 -11.77 -6.31 20.87
C LEU A 138 -12.28 -7.66 21.39
N ALA A 139 -13.14 -7.67 22.41
CA ALA A 139 -13.77 -8.89 22.91
C ALA A 139 -14.61 -9.59 21.82
N LEU A 140 -15.35 -8.82 21.02
CA LEU A 140 -16.11 -9.36 19.87
C LEU A 140 -15.17 -9.99 18.83
N GLN A 141 -14.06 -9.33 18.50
CA GLN A 141 -13.08 -9.87 17.56
C GLN A 141 -12.42 -11.15 18.05
N VAL A 142 -12.04 -11.23 19.33
CA VAL A 142 -11.42 -12.41 19.92
C VAL A 142 -12.40 -13.58 20.01
N THR A 143 -13.67 -13.31 20.27
CA THR A 143 -14.71 -14.36 20.36
C THR A 143 -15.20 -14.84 19.01
N GLY A 144 -14.81 -14.20 17.90
CA GLY A 144 -15.22 -14.57 16.55
C GLY A 144 -16.71 -14.34 16.25
N LYS A 145 -17.46 -13.72 17.18
CA LYS A 145 -18.88 -13.42 17.01
C LYS A 145 -19.06 -12.40 15.89
N SER A 146 -19.91 -12.72 14.93
CA SER A 146 -20.30 -11.82 13.85
C SER A 146 -21.27 -10.74 14.35
N ARG A 147 -21.35 -9.62 13.61
CA ARG A 147 -22.31 -8.54 13.88
C ARG A 147 -23.76 -9.03 13.99
N ALA A 148 -24.11 -10.08 13.23
CA ALA A 148 -25.44 -10.67 13.25
C ALA A 148 -25.72 -11.44 14.56
N GLU A 149 -24.72 -12.15 15.09
CA GLU A 149 -24.86 -12.91 16.34
C GLU A 149 -24.92 -12.00 17.57
N ALA A 150 -24.16 -10.90 17.57
CA ALA A 150 -24.24 -9.88 18.63
C ALA A 150 -25.63 -9.20 18.69
N GLN A 151 -26.30 -9.08 17.54
CA GLN A 151 -27.66 -8.50 17.45
C GLN A 151 -28.78 -9.51 17.76
N ALA A 152 -28.48 -10.81 17.82
CA ALA A 152 -29.46 -11.87 18.03
C ALA A 152 -29.60 -12.32 19.50
N GLU A 153 -28.71 -11.89 20.39
CA GLU A 153 -28.73 -12.21 21.84
C GLU A 153 -29.69 -11.32 22.66
N GLU A 154 -30.70 -10.72 22.02
CA GLU A 154 -31.74 -9.88 22.64
C GLU A 154 -33.13 -10.54 22.57
#